data_AF-A0A7W0MK70-F1
#
_entry.id   AF-A0A7W0MK70-F1
#
_cell.length_a   1.000
_cell.length_b   1.000
_cell.length_c   1.000
_cell.angle_alpha   90.00
_cell.angle_beta   90.00
_cell.angle_gamma   90.00
#
_symmetry.space_group_name_H-M   'P 1'
#
loop_
_entity.id
_entity.type
_entity.pdbx_description
1 polymer ?
#
loop_
_entity_poly.entity_id
_entity_poly.type
_entity_poly.pdbx_seq_one_letter_code
_entity_poly.pdbx_strand_id
1 'polypeptide(L)'
;MTTGQSDFPFTASPLLRLIVIFVALLFPICPVSVFAQSEAPRTAGIEGEIMRVTPAPADNSNRNLIGTVLIEDESKRGTAYDKASVSVTTGTRLFREDGGGRRTATFDDLRVGIQVRATFAGPALMSYPVRVAAGEIVIAEGGARSANDGATDLPPAARRALDANFLEWRVAEVSDEVKQFLANRSEAVPSQIITGDFDGNGREDYAVNLRHSSAVNRRQTIAVLLRDQRGRAFIVRKLETIPCNPNQEGTGLYLTGRRRGDTVYDYEARRRVRLGNDTIEVNNFEKSSWVYVYRAGRFRKVFTGD
;
A
#
# COMPACT_ATOMS: atom_id res chain seq x y z
N MET A 1 -84.82 -20.89 -5.69
CA MET A 1 -85.03 -19.70 -4.83
C MET A 1 -85.11 -20.20 -3.41
N THR A 2 -84.13 -19.82 -2.60
CA THR A 2 -83.64 -20.57 -1.44
C THR A 2 -84.44 -20.34 -0.16
N THR A 3 -84.79 -21.45 0.48
CA THR A 3 -85.39 -21.64 1.81
C THR A 3 -84.32 -21.88 2.89
N GLY A 4 -84.69 -21.65 4.17
CA GLY A 4 -84.00 -22.12 5.40
C GLY A 4 -83.66 -20.96 6.36
N GLN A 5 -84.41 -20.64 7.43
CA GLN A 5 -84.81 -21.40 8.64
C GLN A 5 -83.59 -21.76 9.50
N SER A 6 -83.27 -20.93 10.52
CA SER A 6 -83.46 -21.09 11.99
C SER A 6 -82.06 -21.29 12.65
N ASP A 7 -81.71 -20.91 13.89
CA ASP A 7 -82.39 -20.82 15.17
C ASP A 7 -81.71 -19.84 16.16
N PHE A 8 -82.45 -19.59 17.24
CA PHE A 8 -82.41 -18.68 18.38
C PHE A 8 -81.16 -18.72 19.34
N PRO A 9 -81.09 -17.80 20.35
CA PRO A 9 -79.90 -17.30 21.03
C PRO A 9 -79.59 -18.09 22.30
N PHE A 10 -78.46 -17.83 22.99
CA PHE A 10 -78.44 -17.93 24.45
C PHE A 10 -77.29 -17.15 25.10
N THR A 11 -77.61 -16.69 26.30
CA THR A 11 -76.97 -15.76 27.22
C THR A 11 -75.84 -16.36 28.06
N ALA A 12 -75.15 -15.45 28.77
CA ALA A 12 -74.62 -15.59 30.14
C ALA A 12 -73.12 -15.94 30.33
N SER A 13 -72.37 -14.93 30.78
CA SER A 13 -71.35 -15.02 31.85
C SER A 13 -72.02 -15.40 33.18
N PRO A 14 -71.37 -15.42 34.37
CA PRO A 14 -69.95 -15.56 34.76
C PRO A 14 -69.78 -16.71 35.79
N LEU A 15 -68.56 -17.02 36.26
CA LEU A 15 -68.24 -17.33 37.69
C LEU A 15 -66.90 -18.07 37.88
N LEU A 16 -66.09 -17.50 38.79
CA LEU A 16 -65.29 -18.19 39.84
C LEU A 16 -64.11 -19.04 39.34
N ARG A 17 -62.85 -18.81 39.76
CA ARG A 17 -62.42 -18.96 41.16
C ARG A 17 -61.10 -18.25 41.46
N LEU A 18 -60.98 -17.98 42.75
CA LEU A 18 -60.08 -17.13 43.50
C LEU A 18 -59.14 -18.01 44.35
N ILE A 19 -57.85 -17.65 44.41
CA ILE A 19 -56.87 -17.82 45.53
C ILE A 19 -56.37 -19.26 45.90
N VAL A 20 -55.04 -19.48 45.91
CA VAL A 20 -54.13 -19.76 47.08
C VAL A 20 -52.72 -20.22 46.59
N ILE A 21 -51.73 -19.33 46.78
CA ILE A 21 -50.35 -19.50 47.31
C ILE A 21 -49.61 -20.85 47.10
N PHE A 22 -48.47 -20.84 46.40
CA PHE A 22 -47.31 -21.70 46.75
C PHE A 22 -45.96 -21.11 46.30
N VAL A 23 -44.98 -21.29 47.18
CA VAL A 23 -43.61 -20.76 47.21
C VAL A 23 -42.69 -21.48 46.22
N ALA A 24 -41.91 -20.75 45.41
CA ALA A 24 -40.65 -21.26 44.82
C ALA A 24 -39.72 -20.11 44.34
N LEU A 25 -38.65 -19.92 45.12
CA LEU A 25 -37.28 -19.65 44.68
C LEU A 25 -36.98 -18.50 43.71
N LEU A 26 -36.39 -17.43 44.27
CA LEU A 26 -35.04 -16.95 43.93
C LEU A 26 -34.43 -17.57 42.65
N PHE A 27 -34.81 -17.06 41.49
CA PHE A 27 -33.96 -17.14 40.31
C PHE A 27 -33.32 -15.76 40.14
N PRO A 28 -32.00 -15.59 40.41
CA PRO A 28 -31.32 -14.38 40.03
C PRO A 28 -31.47 -14.25 38.51
N ILE A 29 -31.98 -13.10 38.07
CA ILE A 29 -31.93 -12.67 36.68
C ILE A 29 -30.43 -12.50 36.38
N CYS A 30 -29.75 -13.59 36.03
CA CYS A 30 -28.42 -13.51 35.48
C CYS A 30 -28.55 -12.70 34.19
N PRO A 31 -27.92 -11.52 34.06
CA PRO A 31 -27.76 -10.94 32.75
C PRO A 31 -27.08 -12.02 31.91
N VAL A 32 -27.72 -12.43 30.82
CA VAL A 32 -27.07 -13.25 29.81
C VAL A 32 -25.99 -12.35 29.24
N SER A 33 -24.81 -12.42 29.85
CA SER A 33 -23.58 -11.90 29.28
C SER A 33 -23.48 -12.58 27.93
N VAL A 34 -23.80 -11.83 26.88
CA VAL A 34 -23.40 -12.15 25.52
C VAL A 34 -21.88 -12.13 25.56
N PHE A 35 -21.30 -13.27 25.95
CA PHE A 35 -19.90 -13.54 25.72
C PHE A 35 -19.76 -13.51 24.21
N ALA A 36 -19.23 -12.41 23.68
CA ALA A 36 -18.61 -12.42 22.38
C ALA A 36 -17.63 -13.58 22.41
N GLN A 37 -17.97 -14.69 21.74
CA GLN A 37 -17.04 -15.77 21.49
C GLN A 37 -15.89 -15.15 20.70
N SER A 38 -14.83 -14.79 21.42
CA SER A 38 -13.53 -14.53 20.84
C SER A 38 -13.12 -15.86 20.21
N GLU A 39 -13.38 -16.02 18.92
CA GLU A 39 -12.85 -17.13 18.13
C GLU A 39 -11.34 -17.24 18.44
N ALA A 40 -10.89 -18.43 18.83
CA ALA A 40 -9.47 -18.67 19.05
C ALA A 40 -8.70 -18.21 17.81
N PRO A 41 -7.52 -17.57 17.97
CA PRO A 41 -6.76 -17.04 16.85
C PRO A 41 -6.47 -18.19 15.88
N ARG A 42 -7.11 -18.15 14.71
CA ARG A 42 -6.85 -19.13 13.65
C ARG A 42 -5.42 -18.88 13.19
N THR A 43 -4.54 -19.87 13.36
CA THR A 43 -3.15 -19.78 12.89
C THR A 43 -3.16 -19.53 11.38
N ALA A 44 -2.41 -18.52 10.94
CA ALA A 44 -2.29 -18.20 9.52
C ALA A 44 -1.76 -19.41 8.75
N GLY A 45 -2.34 -19.68 7.57
CA GLY A 45 -1.79 -20.68 6.64
C GLY A 45 -0.51 -20.16 5.98
N ILE A 46 -0.51 -18.87 5.62
CA ILE A 46 0.65 -18.12 5.11
C ILE A 46 0.51 -16.64 5.48
N GLU A 47 1.64 -15.98 5.68
CA GLU A 47 1.77 -14.54 5.92
C GLU A 47 2.95 -14.05 5.09
N GLY A 48 2.69 -13.16 4.12
CA GLY A 48 3.71 -12.76 3.17
C GLY A 48 3.19 -11.82 2.10
N GLU A 49 3.99 -11.56 1.08
CA GLU A 49 3.70 -10.59 0.03
C GLU A 49 2.91 -11.21 -1.12
N ILE A 50 1.93 -10.46 -1.65
CA ILE A 50 1.26 -10.82 -2.90
C ILE A 50 2.24 -10.58 -4.06
N MET A 51 2.67 -11.66 -4.70
CA MET A 51 3.53 -11.64 -5.88
C MET A 51 2.73 -11.57 -7.19
N ARG A 52 1.48 -12.05 -7.18
CA ARG A 52 0.60 -12.03 -8.35
C ARG A 52 -0.87 -12.04 -7.95
N VAL A 53 -1.70 -11.27 -8.65
CA VAL A 53 -3.16 -11.30 -8.56
C VAL A 53 -3.72 -11.65 -9.93
N THR A 54 -4.56 -12.68 -10.02
CA THR A 54 -5.22 -13.09 -11.27
C THR A 54 -6.73 -13.13 -11.02
N PRO A 55 -7.50 -12.15 -11.52
CA PRO A 55 -8.96 -12.19 -11.47
C PRO A 55 -9.50 -13.43 -12.19
N ALA A 56 -10.63 -13.96 -11.75
CA ALA A 56 -11.31 -15.00 -12.49
C ALA A 56 -11.81 -14.46 -13.85
N PRO A 57 -11.78 -15.28 -14.92
CA PRO A 57 -12.37 -14.91 -16.20
C PRO A 57 -13.85 -14.52 -16.07
N ALA A 58 -14.33 -13.58 -16.89
CA ALA A 58 -15.72 -13.16 -16.87
C ALA A 58 -16.70 -14.29 -17.25
N ASP A 59 -16.24 -15.24 -18.04
CA ASP A 59 -16.97 -16.42 -18.53
C ASP A 59 -16.74 -17.67 -17.68
N ASN A 60 -16.13 -17.54 -16.49
CA ASN A 60 -15.71 -18.71 -15.76
C ASN A 60 -16.90 -19.59 -15.30
N SER A 61 -16.75 -20.91 -15.47
CA SER A 61 -17.77 -21.91 -15.15
C SER A 61 -17.98 -22.12 -13.64
N ASN A 62 -17.00 -21.75 -12.82
CA ASN A 62 -17.05 -21.76 -11.37
C ASN A 62 -17.42 -20.38 -10.80
N ARG A 63 -18.72 -20.06 -10.78
CA ARG A 63 -19.24 -18.78 -10.27
C ARG A 63 -18.81 -18.42 -8.84
N ASN A 64 -18.25 -19.37 -8.08
CA ASN A 64 -17.75 -19.13 -6.74
C ASN A 64 -16.31 -18.60 -6.72
N LEU A 65 -15.54 -18.70 -7.82
CA LEU A 65 -14.17 -18.19 -7.90
C LEU A 65 -14.17 -16.71 -8.29
N ILE A 66 -13.61 -15.87 -7.43
CA ILE A 66 -13.40 -14.44 -7.68
C ILE A 66 -12.02 -14.23 -8.33
N GLY A 67 -11.01 -14.98 -7.89
CA GLY A 67 -9.67 -14.93 -8.46
C GLY A 67 -8.67 -15.77 -7.69
N THR A 68 -7.39 -15.62 -8.02
CA THR A 68 -6.28 -16.29 -7.33
C THR A 68 -5.19 -15.28 -7.00
N VAL A 69 -4.55 -15.46 -5.85
CA VAL A 69 -3.38 -14.69 -5.43
C VAL A 69 -2.20 -15.63 -5.17
N LEU A 70 -1.00 -15.24 -5.61
CA LEU A 70 0.24 -15.91 -5.26
C LEU A 70 0.88 -15.13 -4.11
N ILE A 71 1.11 -15.79 -2.98
CA ILE A 71 1.70 -15.20 -1.78
C ILE A 71 3.03 -15.90 -1.50
N GLU A 72 4.05 -15.12 -1.16
CA GLU A 72 5.38 -15.61 -0.81
C GLU A 72 5.85 -15.01 0.52
N ASP A 73 6.36 -15.87 1.40
CA ASP A 73 6.93 -15.52 2.71
C ASP A 73 8.43 -15.85 2.70
N GLU A 74 9.27 -14.83 2.56
CA GLU A 74 10.72 -14.99 2.57
C GLU A 74 11.27 -15.33 3.96
N SER A 75 10.51 -15.03 5.02
CA SER A 75 10.99 -15.12 6.41
C SER A 75 10.76 -16.49 7.05
N LYS A 76 9.82 -17.28 6.53
CA LYS A 76 9.33 -18.55 7.11
C LYS A 76 8.93 -18.45 8.58
N ARG A 77 8.61 -17.24 9.08
CA ARG A 77 8.36 -17.03 10.51
C ARG A 77 6.92 -17.39 10.84
N GLY A 78 6.71 -18.60 11.36
CA GLY A 78 5.44 -18.99 11.98
C GLY A 78 4.31 -19.38 11.01
N THR A 79 4.64 -19.57 9.73
CA THR A 79 3.72 -20.04 8.68
C THR A 79 4.04 -21.48 8.30
N ALA A 80 3.05 -22.23 7.79
CA ALA A 80 3.25 -23.62 7.38
C ALA A 80 3.92 -23.75 6.00
N TYR A 81 3.91 -22.69 5.20
CA TYR A 81 4.37 -22.68 3.81
C TYR A 81 5.06 -21.36 3.48
N ASP A 82 6.13 -21.43 2.68
CA ASP A 82 6.84 -20.26 2.16
C ASP A 82 6.25 -19.71 0.86
N LYS A 83 5.45 -20.50 0.14
CA LYS A 83 4.79 -20.08 -1.10
C LYS A 83 3.44 -20.76 -1.31
N ALA A 84 2.40 -19.96 -1.54
CA ALA A 84 1.03 -20.45 -1.74
C ALA A 84 0.30 -19.74 -2.89
N SER A 85 -0.37 -20.52 -3.74
CA SER A 85 -1.38 -20.05 -4.66
C SER A 85 -2.75 -20.22 -4.02
N VAL A 86 -3.34 -19.10 -3.60
CA VAL A 86 -4.54 -19.05 -2.79
C VAL A 86 -5.73 -18.60 -3.64
N SER A 87 -6.77 -19.44 -3.69
CA SER A 87 -8.03 -19.12 -4.37
C SER A 87 -8.90 -18.24 -3.50
N VAL A 88 -9.35 -17.11 -4.05
CA VAL A 88 -10.33 -16.21 -3.43
C VAL A 88 -11.70 -16.55 -4.00
N THR A 89 -12.62 -16.89 -3.11
CA THR A 89 -13.97 -17.31 -3.47
C THR A 89 -15.02 -16.38 -2.88
N THR A 90 -16.28 -16.54 -3.27
CA THR A 90 -17.43 -15.84 -2.66
C THR A 90 -17.57 -16.11 -1.16
N GLY A 91 -17.00 -17.21 -0.64
CA GLY A 91 -16.95 -17.52 0.79
C GLY A 91 -15.72 -16.95 1.51
N THR A 92 -14.75 -16.37 0.79
CA THR A 92 -13.54 -15.81 1.39
C THR A 92 -13.85 -14.46 2.03
N ARG A 93 -13.52 -14.30 3.32
CA ARG A 93 -13.64 -13.02 4.00
C ARG A 93 -12.39 -12.16 3.74
N LEU A 94 -12.59 -10.94 3.28
CA LEU A 94 -11.49 -10.00 3.00
C LEU A 94 -11.55 -8.83 3.98
N PHE A 95 -10.41 -8.54 4.61
CA PHE A 95 -10.30 -7.44 5.55
C PHE A 95 -9.02 -6.64 5.31
N ARG A 96 -9.05 -5.41 5.76
CA ARG A 96 -7.88 -4.57 5.98
C ARG A 96 -7.80 -4.28 7.47
N GLU A 97 -6.63 -4.51 8.06
CA GLU A 97 -6.32 -4.02 9.40
C GLU A 97 -5.56 -2.70 9.23
N ASP A 98 -6.03 -1.67 9.92
CA ASP A 98 -5.35 -0.40 10.12
C ASP A 98 -5.31 -0.02 11.62
N GLY A 99 -4.65 1.07 11.98
CA GLY A 99 -4.42 1.50 13.36
C GLY A 99 -5.71 1.99 14.01
N GLY A 100 -6.79 2.08 13.23
CA GLY A 100 -8.16 2.28 13.68
C GLY A 100 -9.01 1.01 13.70
N GLY A 101 -8.41 -0.17 13.50
CA GLY A 101 -9.05 -1.48 13.59
C GLY A 101 -9.27 -2.18 12.25
N ARG A 102 -10.17 -3.16 12.26
CA ARG A 102 -10.41 -4.05 11.13
C ARG A 102 -11.61 -3.59 10.30
N ARG A 103 -11.43 -3.44 8.99
CA ARG A 103 -12.46 -3.02 8.04
C ARG A 103 -12.62 -4.06 6.92
N THR A 104 -13.81 -4.18 6.36
CA THR A 104 -14.07 -5.03 5.19
C THR A 104 -13.29 -4.51 3.98
N ALA A 105 -12.68 -5.42 3.23
CA ALA A 105 -11.99 -5.15 1.98
C ALA A 105 -12.67 -5.89 0.81
N THR A 106 -12.32 -5.54 -0.42
CA THR A 106 -12.77 -6.24 -1.63
C THR A 106 -11.60 -6.89 -2.36
N PHE A 107 -11.88 -7.68 -3.40
CA PHE A 107 -10.81 -8.30 -4.19
C PHE A 107 -9.92 -7.26 -4.89
N ASP A 108 -10.47 -6.10 -5.24
CA ASP A 108 -9.73 -4.99 -5.88
C ASP A 108 -8.71 -4.32 -4.92
N ASP A 109 -8.84 -4.56 -3.62
CA ASP A 109 -7.86 -4.15 -2.63
C ASP A 109 -6.62 -5.05 -2.61
N LEU A 110 -6.70 -6.26 -3.18
CA LEU A 110 -5.57 -7.18 -3.30
C LEU A 110 -4.70 -6.75 -4.49
N ARG A 111 -3.45 -6.37 -4.22
CA ARG A 111 -2.51 -5.84 -5.21
C ARG A 111 -1.15 -6.49 -5.04
N VAL A 112 -0.43 -6.62 -6.14
CA VAL A 112 0.97 -7.05 -6.07
C VAL A 112 1.76 -6.08 -5.19
N GLY A 113 2.65 -6.60 -4.35
CA GLY A 113 3.46 -5.82 -3.43
C GLY A 113 2.92 -5.76 -2.00
N ILE A 114 1.68 -6.18 -1.75
CA ILE A 114 1.09 -6.03 -0.41
C ILE A 114 1.28 -7.30 0.45
N GLN A 115 1.76 -7.15 1.69
CA GLN A 115 1.69 -8.14 2.75
C GLN A 115 0.25 -8.43 3.14
N VAL A 116 -0.02 -9.72 3.20
CA VAL A 116 -1.29 -10.27 3.65
C VAL A 116 -1.03 -11.44 4.57
N ARG A 117 -2.01 -11.69 5.43
CA ARG A 117 -2.14 -12.93 6.18
C ARG A 117 -3.34 -13.69 5.62
N ALA A 118 -3.13 -14.91 5.17
CA ALA A 118 -4.19 -15.76 4.65
C ALA A 118 -4.41 -16.98 5.54
N THR A 119 -5.65 -17.20 5.95
CA THR A 119 -6.10 -18.43 6.60
C THR A 119 -6.68 -19.36 5.54
N PHE A 120 -6.26 -20.62 5.54
CA PHE A 120 -6.71 -21.60 4.55
C PHE A 120 -8.08 -22.20 4.92
N ALA A 121 -8.90 -22.41 3.90
CA ALA A 121 -10.15 -23.13 3.98
C ALA A 121 -9.96 -24.53 3.41
N GLY A 122 -9.92 -25.53 4.29
CA GLY A 122 -9.82 -26.94 3.90
C GLY A 122 -8.39 -27.41 3.61
N PRO A 123 -8.25 -28.64 3.06
CA PRO A 123 -6.95 -29.25 2.82
C PRO A 123 -6.21 -28.52 1.70
N ALA A 124 -4.90 -28.37 1.89
CA ALA A 124 -4.01 -27.84 0.87
C ALA A 124 -3.59 -28.96 -0.11
N LEU A 125 -3.57 -28.67 -1.41
CA LEU A 125 -3.10 -29.62 -2.43
C LEU A 125 -1.57 -29.69 -2.40
N MET A 126 -1.05 -30.90 -2.25
CA MET A 126 0.39 -31.21 -2.21
C MET A 126 1.08 -30.90 -3.56
N SER A 127 1.39 -29.62 -3.77
CA SER A 127 2.05 -29.07 -4.96
C SER A 127 2.92 -27.89 -4.54
N TYR A 128 3.83 -27.45 -5.41
CA TYR A 128 4.67 -26.28 -5.16
C TYR A 128 4.50 -25.25 -6.29
N PRO A 129 4.00 -24.02 -6.02
CA PRO A 129 3.52 -23.55 -4.71
C PRO A 129 2.28 -24.33 -4.23
N VAL A 130 2.04 -24.35 -2.92
CA VAL A 130 0.87 -25.05 -2.38
C VAL A 130 -0.40 -24.40 -2.91
N ARG A 131 -1.42 -25.20 -3.27
CA ARG A 131 -2.69 -24.67 -3.81
C ARG A 131 -3.82 -24.92 -2.83
N VAL A 132 -4.56 -23.86 -2.46
CA VAL A 132 -5.57 -23.94 -1.41
C VAL A 132 -6.59 -22.81 -1.53
N ALA A 133 -7.81 -23.01 -1.01
CA ALA A 133 -8.80 -21.93 -0.92
C ALA A 133 -8.53 -21.06 0.33
N ALA A 134 -8.78 -19.75 0.24
CA ALA A 134 -8.77 -18.88 1.41
C ALA A 134 -10.11 -18.95 2.16
N GLY A 135 -10.06 -19.16 3.47
CA GLY A 135 -11.17 -18.82 4.35
C GLY A 135 -11.19 -17.32 4.65
N GLU A 136 -10.01 -16.73 4.80
CA GLU A 136 -9.87 -15.33 5.14
C GLU A 136 -8.53 -14.78 4.62
N ILE A 137 -8.54 -13.54 4.13
CA ILE A 137 -7.33 -12.78 3.83
C ILE A 137 -7.42 -11.44 4.54
N VAL A 138 -6.42 -11.15 5.37
CA VAL A 138 -6.25 -9.87 6.04
C VAL A 138 -5.07 -9.15 5.41
N ILE A 139 -5.34 -7.97 4.86
CA ILE A 139 -4.31 -7.04 4.43
C ILE A 139 -3.75 -6.40 5.71
N ALA A 140 -2.51 -6.73 6.04
CA ALA A 140 -1.87 -6.24 7.26
C ALA A 140 -1.66 -4.72 7.18
N GLU A 141 -1.70 -4.04 8.33
CA GLU A 141 -1.27 -2.64 8.38
C GLU A 141 0.25 -2.58 8.22
N GLY A 142 0.73 -1.68 7.36
CA GLY A 142 2.10 -1.76 6.82
C GLY A 142 2.28 -2.87 5.79
N GLY A 143 1.20 -3.60 5.48
CA GLY A 143 1.14 -4.62 4.46
C GLY A 143 0.82 -4.09 3.08
N ALA A 144 0.32 -2.87 2.92
CA ALA A 144 0.97 -2.07 1.89
C ALA A 144 2.38 -1.73 2.39
N ARG A 145 3.32 -2.68 2.34
CA ARG A 145 4.70 -2.32 2.00
C ARG A 145 4.57 -1.86 0.57
N SER A 146 4.07 -0.65 0.46
CA SER A 146 3.92 -0.02 -0.79
C SER A 146 5.31 -0.13 -1.39
N ALA A 147 5.42 -0.29 -2.69
CA ALA A 147 6.64 0.11 -3.37
C ALA A 147 6.92 1.65 -3.21
N ASN A 148 6.38 2.25 -2.14
CA ASN A 148 6.45 3.57 -1.58
C ASN A 148 6.89 3.52 -0.10
N ASP A 149 7.61 2.50 0.40
CA ASP A 149 8.32 2.63 1.71
C ASP A 149 9.42 3.71 1.65
N GLY A 150 9.78 4.18 0.44
CA GLY A 150 10.47 5.46 0.25
C GLY A 150 9.54 6.69 0.20
N ALA A 151 8.23 6.54 0.01
CA ALA A 151 7.23 7.63 -0.12
C ALA A 151 6.32 7.82 1.10
N THR A 152 6.45 7.00 2.16
CA THR A 152 5.91 7.30 3.49
C THR A 152 6.44 8.61 4.06
N ASP A 153 7.57 9.10 3.55
CA ASP A 153 8.16 10.39 3.93
C ASP A 153 7.53 11.59 3.21
N LEU A 154 6.65 11.38 2.21
CA LEU A 154 5.98 12.48 1.54
C LEU A 154 4.74 12.95 2.31
N PRO A 155 4.59 14.27 2.54
CA PRO A 155 3.33 14.81 3.04
C PRO A 155 2.15 14.39 2.14
N PRO A 156 0.95 14.15 2.70
CA PRO A 156 -0.22 13.73 1.90
C PRO A 156 -0.52 14.65 0.71
N ALA A 157 -0.26 15.95 0.83
CA ALA A 157 -0.43 16.91 -0.26
C ALA A 157 0.59 16.73 -1.40
N ALA A 158 1.84 16.37 -1.08
CA ALA A 158 2.87 16.08 -2.07
C ALA A 158 2.53 14.79 -2.84
N ARG A 159 2.11 13.75 -2.11
CA ARG A 159 1.69 12.48 -2.72
C ARG A 159 0.50 12.67 -3.66
N ARG A 160 -0.54 13.40 -3.24
CA ARG A 160 -1.68 13.75 -4.13
C ARG A 160 -1.24 14.50 -5.40
N ALA A 161 -0.26 15.38 -5.28
CA ALA A 161 0.27 16.09 -6.44
C ALA A 161 0.98 15.14 -7.41
N LEU A 162 1.73 14.14 -6.91
CA LEU A 162 2.31 13.11 -7.76
C LEU A 162 1.23 12.24 -8.43
N ASP A 163 0.24 11.77 -7.66
CA ASP A 163 -0.88 10.96 -8.17
C ASP A 163 -1.64 11.67 -9.30
N ALA A 164 -1.74 13.00 -9.25
CA ALA A 164 -2.39 13.80 -10.29
C ALA A 164 -1.52 14.00 -11.55
N ASN A 165 -0.19 13.83 -11.46
CA ASN A 165 0.76 14.13 -12.55
C ASN A 165 1.38 12.88 -13.19
N PHE A 166 1.38 11.75 -12.48
CA PHE A 166 2.01 10.52 -12.92
C PHE A 166 1.05 9.36 -12.69
N LEU A 167 0.90 8.49 -13.69
CA LEU A 167 0.09 7.28 -13.57
C LEU A 167 0.99 6.11 -13.17
N GLU A 168 0.48 5.24 -12.30
CA GLU A 168 1.15 3.97 -11.92
C GLU A 168 2.60 4.14 -11.46
N TRP A 169 2.88 5.28 -10.82
CA TRP A 169 4.19 5.59 -10.27
C TRP A 169 4.38 4.92 -8.91
N ARG A 170 5.65 4.67 -8.62
CA ARG A 170 6.15 4.30 -7.30
C ARG A 170 7.48 4.98 -7.06
N VAL A 171 7.94 5.06 -5.82
CA VAL A 171 9.31 5.52 -5.57
C VAL A 171 10.28 4.48 -6.15
N ALA A 172 11.30 4.95 -6.84
CA ALA A 172 12.34 4.07 -7.35
C ALA A 172 13.14 3.49 -6.19
N GLU A 173 13.59 2.24 -6.33
CA GLU A 173 14.48 1.62 -5.37
C GLU A 173 15.93 1.81 -5.80
N VAL A 174 16.79 2.16 -4.84
CA VAL A 174 18.24 2.16 -5.06
C VAL A 174 18.67 0.70 -5.06
N SER A 175 19.48 0.28 -6.04
CA SER A 175 19.99 -1.10 -6.03
C SER A 175 20.90 -1.32 -4.83
N ASP A 176 20.95 -2.56 -4.33
CA ASP A 176 21.80 -2.90 -3.17
C ASP A 176 23.29 -2.70 -3.48
N GLU A 177 23.69 -2.86 -4.73
CA GLU A 177 25.04 -2.53 -5.21
C GLU A 177 25.40 -1.06 -4.94
N VAL A 178 24.51 -0.13 -5.29
CA VAL A 178 24.71 1.31 -5.03
C VAL A 178 24.75 1.59 -3.53
N LYS A 179 23.84 0.98 -2.75
CA LYS A 179 23.82 1.14 -1.28
C LYS A 179 25.14 0.66 -0.65
N GLN A 180 25.63 -0.50 -1.08
CA GLN A 180 26.87 -1.09 -0.60
C GLN A 180 28.08 -0.24 -1.00
N PHE A 181 28.10 0.25 -2.25
CA PHE A 181 29.15 1.15 -2.73
C PHE A 181 29.25 2.43 -1.89
N LEU A 182 28.13 3.08 -1.59
CA LEU A 182 28.10 4.30 -0.79
C LEU A 182 28.44 4.05 0.67
N ALA A 183 27.97 2.94 1.25
CA ALA A 183 28.32 2.53 2.60
C ALA A 183 29.84 2.35 2.76
N ASN A 184 30.50 1.74 1.77
CA ASN A 184 31.95 1.54 1.77
C ASN A 184 32.76 2.86 1.70
N ARG A 185 32.16 3.93 1.17
CA ARG A 185 32.77 5.26 1.09
C ARG A 185 32.44 6.17 2.27
N SER A 186 31.67 5.69 3.25
CA SER A 186 31.11 6.52 4.32
C SER A 186 30.35 7.73 3.77
N GLU A 187 29.79 7.60 2.57
CA GLU A 187 28.95 8.62 1.97
C GLU A 187 27.52 8.50 2.50
N ALA A 188 26.76 9.59 2.39
CA ALA A 188 25.37 9.61 2.82
C ALA A 188 24.58 8.49 2.13
N VAL A 189 23.69 7.85 2.89
CA VAL A 189 22.80 6.81 2.36
C VAL A 189 22.02 7.40 1.18
N PRO A 190 22.03 6.73 0.02
CA PRO A 190 21.34 7.23 -1.16
C PRO A 190 19.86 7.36 -0.84
N SER A 191 19.28 8.53 -1.07
CA SER A 191 17.85 8.74 -0.86
C SER A 191 17.12 8.78 -2.19
N GLN A 192 15.89 8.30 -2.18
CA GLN A 192 14.98 8.39 -3.32
C GLN A 192 14.01 9.55 -3.18
N ILE A 193 13.98 10.14 -1.98
CA ILE A 193 13.29 11.38 -1.66
C ILE A 193 14.26 12.28 -0.91
N ILE A 194 14.52 13.46 -1.45
CA ILE A 194 15.30 14.48 -0.76
C ILE A 194 14.44 15.72 -0.54
N THR A 195 14.71 16.42 0.55
CA THR A 195 14.07 17.69 0.90
C THR A 195 15.08 18.83 0.87
N GLY A 196 14.60 20.04 0.59
CA GLY A 196 15.40 21.26 0.56
C GLY A 196 14.58 22.45 0.09
N ASP A 197 15.15 23.65 0.21
CA ASP A 197 14.58 24.86 -0.41
C ASP A 197 15.16 25.01 -1.82
N PHE A 198 14.55 24.34 -2.79
CA PHE A 198 15.12 24.24 -4.14
C PHE A 198 14.87 25.50 -4.96
N ASP A 199 13.73 26.17 -4.75
CA ASP A 199 13.39 27.40 -5.46
C ASP A 199 13.82 28.70 -4.75
N GLY A 200 14.26 28.61 -3.49
CA GLY A 200 14.77 29.74 -2.70
C GLY A 200 13.68 30.55 -2.00
N ASN A 201 12.47 29.99 -1.87
CA ASN A 201 11.33 30.65 -1.25
C ASN A 201 11.28 30.47 0.30
N GLY A 202 12.26 29.77 0.87
CA GLY A 202 12.37 29.51 2.31
C GLY A 202 11.43 28.43 2.83
N ARG A 203 10.78 27.67 1.96
CA ARG A 203 9.90 26.55 2.32
C ARG A 203 10.52 25.23 1.90
N GLU A 204 10.08 24.16 2.55
CA GLU A 204 10.53 22.81 2.21
C GLU A 204 9.84 22.31 0.94
N ASP A 205 10.67 21.96 -0.04
CA ASP A 205 10.33 21.28 -1.29
C ASP A 205 10.79 19.81 -1.23
N TYR A 206 10.32 19.01 -2.19
CA TYR A 206 10.66 17.60 -2.30
C TYR A 206 11.14 17.27 -3.71
N ALA A 207 12.17 16.45 -3.83
CA ALA A 207 12.54 15.81 -5.10
C ALA A 207 12.47 14.30 -4.94
N VAL A 208 11.87 13.65 -5.92
CA VAL A 208 11.51 12.23 -5.86
C VAL A 208 11.97 11.54 -7.14
N ASN A 209 12.67 10.43 -6.98
CA ASN A 209 12.96 9.51 -8.08
C ASN A 209 11.80 8.52 -8.21
N LEU A 210 11.04 8.63 -9.29
CA LEU A 210 9.86 7.83 -9.57
C LEU A 210 10.21 6.70 -10.53
N ARG A 211 9.68 5.50 -10.30
CA ARG A 211 9.68 4.40 -11.26
C ARG A 211 8.25 4.16 -11.75
N HIS A 212 8.11 4.01 -13.06
CA HIS A 212 6.81 3.72 -13.69
C HIS A 212 6.65 2.22 -13.91
N SER A 213 5.46 1.70 -13.63
CA SER A 213 5.20 0.25 -13.53
C SER A 213 4.84 -0.43 -14.86
N SER A 214 4.77 0.33 -15.96
CA SER A 214 4.40 -0.22 -17.26
C SER A 214 5.38 -1.29 -17.75
N ALA A 215 4.86 -2.50 -18.01
CA ALA A 215 5.63 -3.65 -18.47
C ALA A 215 6.38 -3.41 -19.79
N VAL A 216 5.87 -2.52 -20.63
CA VAL A 216 6.41 -2.25 -21.97
C VAL A 216 7.41 -1.09 -21.95
N ASN A 217 7.41 -0.28 -20.88
CA ASN A 217 8.18 0.96 -20.85
C ASN A 217 8.61 1.33 -19.42
N ARG A 218 9.50 0.51 -18.85
CA ARG A 218 10.12 0.79 -17.55
C ARG A 218 10.95 2.07 -17.68
N ARG A 219 10.44 3.15 -17.11
CA ARG A 219 11.10 4.46 -17.07
C ARG A 219 11.25 4.91 -15.64
N GLN A 220 12.30 5.67 -15.41
CA GLN A 220 12.45 6.50 -14.24
C GLN A 220 12.16 7.95 -14.55
N THR A 221 11.66 8.68 -13.57
CA THR A 221 11.38 10.10 -13.69
C THR A 221 11.82 10.82 -12.44
N ILE A 222 12.65 11.83 -12.59
CA ILE A 222 12.97 12.73 -11.48
C ILE A 222 11.93 13.84 -11.47
N ALA A 223 11.13 13.90 -10.41
CA ALA A 223 10.11 14.91 -10.21
C ALA A 223 10.48 15.81 -9.02
N VAL A 224 10.14 17.09 -9.11
CA VAL A 224 10.26 18.06 -8.03
C VAL A 224 8.90 18.61 -7.69
N LEU A 225 8.62 18.72 -6.40
CA LEU A 225 7.42 19.27 -5.83
C LEU A 225 7.79 20.57 -5.13
N LEU A 226 7.59 21.68 -5.82
CA LEU A 226 7.81 23.02 -5.27
C LEU A 226 6.60 23.45 -4.46
N ARG A 227 6.79 23.80 -3.19
CA ARG A 227 5.69 24.24 -2.34
C ARG A 227 5.21 25.62 -2.80
N ASP A 228 3.89 25.77 -2.98
CA ASP A 228 3.32 27.04 -3.44
C ASP A 228 3.50 28.16 -2.39
N GLN A 229 3.32 29.42 -2.81
CA GLN A 229 3.50 30.58 -1.92
C GLN A 229 2.61 30.52 -0.67
N ARG A 230 1.45 29.85 -0.76
CA ARG A 230 0.49 29.69 0.33
C ARG A 230 0.81 28.50 1.24
N GLY A 231 1.76 27.65 0.87
CA GLY A 231 2.14 26.43 1.58
C GLY A 231 1.09 25.32 1.57
N ARG A 232 0.08 25.39 0.69
CA ARG A 232 -1.08 24.48 0.68
C ARG A 232 -1.01 23.43 -0.42
N ALA A 233 -0.27 23.73 -1.49
CA ALA A 233 -0.17 22.88 -2.66
C ALA A 233 1.27 22.74 -3.12
N PHE A 234 1.50 21.77 -4.00
CA PHE A 234 2.77 21.57 -4.66
C PHE A 234 2.62 21.77 -6.16
N ILE A 235 3.56 22.50 -6.76
CA ILE A 235 3.75 22.61 -8.19
C ILE A 235 4.72 21.52 -8.60
N VAL A 236 4.24 20.56 -9.39
CA VAL A 236 5.07 19.44 -9.87
C VAL A 236 5.84 19.87 -11.12
N ARG A 237 7.15 19.64 -11.10
CA ARG A 237 8.05 19.82 -12.24
C ARG A 237 8.74 18.50 -12.55
N LYS A 238 8.61 18.05 -13.79
CA LYS A 238 9.39 16.92 -14.31
C LYS A 238 10.76 17.44 -14.75
N LEU A 239 11.83 16.92 -14.16
CA LEU A 239 13.19 17.28 -14.56
C LEU A 239 13.69 16.40 -15.70
N GLU A 240 13.56 15.09 -15.54
CA GLU A 240 14.11 14.13 -16.48
C GLU A 240 13.31 12.84 -16.49
N THR A 241 13.33 12.14 -17.63
CA THR A 241 12.81 10.77 -17.74
C THR A 241 13.88 9.91 -18.40
N ILE A 242 14.32 8.88 -17.69
CA ILE A 242 15.44 8.03 -18.12
C ILE A 242 14.91 6.62 -18.37
N PRO A 243 15.22 5.99 -19.51
CA PRO A 243 14.91 4.58 -19.73
C PRO A 243 15.61 3.71 -18.68
N CYS A 244 14.89 2.74 -18.10
CA CYS A 244 15.50 1.76 -17.21
C CYS A 244 15.88 0.51 -18.01
N ASN A 245 17.00 -0.12 -17.65
CA ASN A 245 17.30 -1.45 -18.15
C ASN A 245 16.22 -2.43 -17.60
N PRO A 246 15.47 -3.14 -18.47
CA PRO A 246 14.42 -4.04 -18.01
C PRO A 246 14.97 -5.18 -17.13
N ASN A 247 16.26 -5.52 -17.29
CA ASN A 247 16.91 -6.65 -16.63
C ASN A 247 17.57 -6.27 -15.28
N GLN A 248 17.51 -5.01 -14.85
CA GLN A 248 18.06 -4.59 -13.55
C GLN A 248 16.94 -4.39 -12.52
N GLU A 249 17.08 -5.06 -11.38
CA GLU A 249 16.31 -4.80 -10.17
C GLU A 249 16.92 -3.61 -9.44
N GLY A 250 16.17 -2.53 -9.34
CA GLY A 250 16.70 -1.25 -8.89
C GLY A 250 17.48 -0.51 -9.97
N THR A 251 17.88 0.70 -9.65
CA THR A 251 18.49 1.60 -10.63
C THR A 251 19.80 2.14 -10.12
N GLY A 252 20.77 2.34 -11.01
CA GLY A 252 21.97 3.11 -10.70
C GLY A 252 21.67 4.57 -10.33
N LEU A 253 20.44 5.04 -10.56
CA LEU A 253 20.01 6.39 -10.26
C LEU A 253 19.58 6.55 -8.80
N TYR A 254 20.17 7.52 -8.12
CA TYR A 254 19.80 7.94 -6.76
C TYR A 254 19.95 9.46 -6.60
N LEU A 255 19.29 10.01 -5.59
CA LEU A 255 19.30 11.44 -5.31
C LEU A 255 20.19 11.75 -4.10
N THR A 256 20.89 12.88 -4.20
CA THR A 256 21.57 13.54 -3.07
C THR A 256 21.19 15.01 -3.04
N GLY A 257 21.10 15.58 -1.84
CA GLY A 257 20.89 17.02 -1.66
C GLY A 257 22.22 17.75 -1.54
N ARG A 258 22.37 18.87 -2.24
CA ARG A 258 23.45 19.85 -1.97
C ARG A 258 22.88 21.07 -1.30
N ARG A 259 23.64 21.67 -0.39
CA ARG A 259 23.19 22.79 0.41
C ARG A 259 23.46 24.11 -0.31
N ARG A 260 22.62 25.10 -0.04
CA ARG A 260 22.89 26.49 -0.39
C ARG A 260 24.31 26.89 0.05
N GLY A 261 25.04 27.51 -0.86
CA GLY A 261 26.41 27.96 -0.63
C GLY A 261 27.50 26.95 -0.97
N ASP A 262 27.17 25.67 -1.17
CA ASP A 262 28.10 24.66 -1.69
C ASP A 262 28.67 25.11 -3.05
N THR A 263 29.82 24.57 -3.41
CA THR A 263 30.46 24.83 -4.71
C THR A 263 30.57 23.53 -5.49
N VAL A 264 30.05 23.53 -6.71
CA VAL A 264 30.18 22.42 -7.66
C VAL A 264 31.02 22.84 -8.86
N TYR A 265 31.65 21.89 -9.55
CA TYR A 265 32.34 22.16 -10.80
C TYR A 265 31.39 21.86 -11.98
N ASP A 266 31.13 22.87 -12.80
CA ASP A 266 30.35 22.76 -14.05
C ASP A 266 31.34 22.33 -15.15
N TYR A 267 31.34 21.04 -15.50
CA TYR A 267 32.28 20.48 -16.48
C TYR A 267 32.07 21.04 -17.89
N GLU A 268 30.82 21.33 -18.26
CA GLU A 268 30.50 21.94 -19.56
C GLU A 268 31.03 23.38 -19.64
N ALA A 269 30.80 24.18 -18.60
CA ALA A 269 31.26 25.58 -18.57
C ALA A 269 32.70 25.76 -18.07
N ARG A 270 33.38 24.65 -17.68
CA ARG A 270 34.75 24.62 -17.12
C ARG A 270 34.98 25.64 -16.00
N ARG A 271 34.03 25.74 -15.07
CA ARG A 271 34.11 26.68 -13.95
C ARG A 271 33.43 26.16 -12.69
N ARG A 272 33.87 26.67 -11.54
CA ARG A 272 33.17 26.47 -10.27
C ARG A 272 31.93 27.35 -10.19
N VAL A 273 30.82 26.78 -9.70
CA VAL A 273 29.55 27.47 -9.49
C VAL A 273 29.17 27.34 -8.02
N ARG A 274 28.99 28.48 -7.34
CA ARG A 274 28.42 28.52 -6.01
C ARG A 274 26.90 28.41 -6.09
N LEU A 275 26.32 27.52 -5.30
CA LEU A 275 24.89 27.24 -5.30
C LEU A 275 24.13 28.35 -4.55
N GLY A 276 23.10 28.92 -5.20
CA GLY A 276 22.29 30.00 -4.63
C GLY A 276 21.21 29.51 -3.66
N ASN A 277 20.73 28.28 -3.88
CA ASN A 277 19.68 27.58 -3.15
C ASN A 277 20.18 26.16 -2.82
N ASP A 278 19.38 25.38 -2.09
CA ASP A 278 19.58 23.93 -2.09
C ASP A 278 19.38 23.39 -3.51
N THR A 279 20.07 22.29 -3.85
CA THR A 279 19.94 21.71 -5.20
C THR A 279 19.84 20.20 -5.15
N ILE A 280 19.23 19.68 -6.20
CA ILE A 280 19.03 18.25 -6.41
C ILE A 280 20.19 17.73 -7.23
N GLU A 281 20.99 16.85 -6.65
CA GLU A 281 21.99 16.10 -7.37
C GLU A 281 21.42 14.73 -7.74
N VAL A 282 21.57 14.38 -9.01
CA VAL A 282 21.20 13.08 -9.55
C VAL A 282 22.49 12.37 -9.89
N ASN A 283 22.70 11.20 -9.29
CA ASN A 283 23.87 10.38 -9.51
C ASN A 283 23.45 9.12 -10.26
N ASN A 284 24.21 8.77 -11.30
CA ASN A 284 24.05 7.54 -12.06
C ASN A 284 25.21 6.60 -11.73
N PHE A 285 25.15 6.01 -10.54
CA PHE A 285 26.19 5.15 -9.97
C PHE A 285 27.60 5.73 -10.21
N GLU A 286 28.58 4.91 -10.58
CA GLU A 286 29.97 5.32 -10.85
C GLU A 286 30.16 6.02 -12.21
N LYS A 287 29.09 6.35 -12.94
CA LYS A 287 29.21 6.79 -14.34
C LYS A 287 29.14 8.28 -14.56
N SER A 288 28.25 8.98 -13.87
CA SER A 288 28.03 10.42 -14.08
C SER A 288 27.17 10.98 -12.96
N SER A 289 27.35 12.27 -12.68
CA SER A 289 26.44 13.03 -11.81
C SER A 289 26.14 14.40 -12.40
N TRP A 290 24.98 14.93 -12.04
CA TRP A 290 24.61 16.30 -12.39
C TRP A 290 23.73 16.90 -11.31
N VAL A 291 23.78 18.22 -11.19
CA VAL A 291 22.91 18.98 -10.30
C VAL A 291 21.87 19.79 -11.07
N TYR A 292 20.68 19.93 -10.50
CA TYR A 292 19.64 20.81 -10.98
C TYR A 292 19.59 22.08 -10.13
N VAL A 293 20.00 23.20 -10.73
CA VAL A 293 20.03 24.52 -10.09
C VAL A 293 18.80 25.31 -10.50
N TYR A 294 17.99 25.77 -9.55
CA TYR A 294 16.86 26.65 -9.85
C TYR A 294 17.30 28.09 -10.07
N ARG A 295 16.95 28.68 -11.21
CA ARG A 295 17.22 30.09 -11.54
C ARG A 295 16.12 30.65 -12.43
N ALA A 296 15.63 31.84 -12.10
CA ALA A 296 14.64 32.57 -12.90
C ALA A 296 13.41 31.71 -13.27
N GLY A 297 12.84 31.02 -12.28
CA GLY A 297 11.60 30.25 -12.45
C GLY A 297 11.76 28.85 -13.05
N ARG A 298 12.99 28.39 -13.33
CA ARG A 298 13.27 27.10 -13.98
C ARG A 298 14.51 26.39 -13.42
N PHE A 299 14.52 25.07 -13.53
CA PHE A 299 15.69 24.26 -13.25
C PHE A 299 16.65 24.23 -14.44
N ARG A 300 17.95 24.36 -14.17
CA ARG A 300 19.05 24.17 -15.13
C ARG A 300 19.89 22.99 -14.70
N LYS A 301 20.10 22.03 -15.60
CA LYS A 301 21.03 20.91 -15.43
C LYS A 301 22.48 21.40 -15.52
N VAL A 302 23.34 20.90 -14.64
CA VAL A 302 24.77 21.21 -14.59
C VAL A 302 25.51 19.89 -14.38
N PHE A 303 26.39 19.52 -15.31
CA PHE A 303 27.14 18.26 -15.20
C PHE A 303 28.30 18.43 -14.20
N THR A 304 28.32 17.55 -13.21
CA THR A 304 29.23 17.61 -12.04
C THR A 304 30.09 16.37 -11.89
N GLY A 305 29.83 15.32 -12.67
CA GLY A 305 30.70 14.16 -12.85
C GLY A 305 31.03 13.99 -14.32
N ASP A 306 32.22 13.45 -14.59
CA ASP A 306 32.67 12.96 -15.90
C ASP A 306 32.00 11.62 -16.21
#